data_AF-A0A917NHM9-F1
#
_entry.id   AF-A0A917NHM9-F1
#
_cell.length_a   1.000
_cell.length_b   1.000
_cell.length_c   1.000
_cell.angle_alpha   90.00
_cell.angle_beta   90.00
_cell.angle_gamma   90.00
#
_symmetry.space_group_name_H-M   'P 1'
#
loop_
_entity.id
_entity.type
_entity.pdbx_description
1 polymer ?
#
loop_
_entity_poly.entity_id
_entity_poly.type
_entity_poly.pdbx_seq_one_letter_code
_entity_poly.pdbx_strand_id
1 'polypeptide(L)'
;MHVIRSDEWSNAHLAVNDCLSRLLNTLRDLGYNPSLHISYDQDEQHIVVDPELRRRHPEVEAAYQEYVSYCRLRDAALRQIQELPKVDLGFQ
;
A
#
# COMPACT_ATOMS: atom_id res chain seq x y z
N MET A 1 17.46 -4.52 -22.14
CA MET A 1 17.51 -4.52 -20.66
C MET A 1 16.25 -3.82 -20.15
N HIS A 2 15.22 -4.56 -19.74
CA HIS A 2 13.91 -4.02 -19.33
C HIS A 2 13.47 -4.53 -17.94
N VAL A 3 14.44 -4.95 -17.10
CA VAL A 3 14.19 -5.67 -15.83
C VAL A 3 13.94 -4.69 -14.66
N ILE A 4 14.60 -3.52 -14.68
CA ILE A 4 14.67 -2.59 -13.53
C ILE A 4 13.29 -2.06 -13.08
N ARG A 5 12.31 -1.93 -14.00
CA ARG A 5 11.00 -1.31 -13.69
C ARG A 5 9.98 -2.26 -13.06
N SER A 6 10.08 -3.57 -13.34
CA SER A 6 9.21 -4.58 -12.71
C SER A 6 9.59 -4.81 -11.24
N ASP A 7 10.87 -4.62 -10.92
CA ASP A 7 11.41 -4.81 -9.59
C ASP A 7 10.94 -3.70 -8.64
N GLU A 8 10.87 -2.45 -9.10
CA GLU A 8 10.38 -1.33 -8.30
C GLU A 8 8.93 -1.50 -7.85
N TRP A 9 8.04 -1.93 -8.77
CA TRP A 9 6.66 -2.22 -8.41
C TRP A 9 6.56 -3.42 -7.45
N SER A 10 7.33 -4.49 -7.72
CA SER A 10 7.34 -5.68 -6.86
C SER A 10 7.82 -5.36 -5.45
N ASN A 11 8.91 -4.59 -5.34
CA ASN A 11 9.47 -4.14 -4.06
C ASN A 11 8.49 -3.24 -3.30
N ALA A 12 7.85 -2.28 -3.99
CA ALA A 12 6.84 -1.43 -3.37
C ALA A 12 5.63 -2.25 -2.91
N HIS A 13 5.18 -3.23 -3.69
CA HIS A 13 4.08 -4.11 -3.32
C HIS A 13 4.40 -4.97 -2.09
N LEU A 14 5.61 -5.53 -2.01
CA LEU A 14 6.07 -6.26 -0.83
C LEU A 14 6.12 -5.35 0.40
N ALA A 15 6.66 -4.14 0.25
CA ALA A 15 6.72 -3.16 1.33
C ALA A 15 5.33 -2.74 1.84
N VAL A 16 4.32 -2.62 0.95
CA VAL A 16 2.93 -2.39 1.35
C VAL A 16 2.43 -3.52 2.25
N ASN A 17 2.69 -4.78 1.91
CA ASN A 17 2.24 -5.93 2.69
C ASN A 17 2.93 -6.01 4.07
N ASP A 18 4.22 -5.67 4.13
CA ASP A 18 4.96 -5.62 5.38
C ASP A 18 4.43 -4.51 6.29
N CYS A 19 4.20 -3.31 5.74
CA CYS A 19 3.64 -2.18 6.49
C CYS A 19 2.21 -2.45 6.94
N LEU A 20 1.40 -3.09 6.10
CA LEU A 20 0.06 -3.51 6.47
C LEU A 20 0.10 -4.52 7.62
N SER A 21 0.97 -5.52 7.54
CA SER A 21 1.13 -6.51 8.61
C SER A 21 1.55 -5.84 9.92
N ARG A 22 2.49 -4.88 9.86
CA ARG A 22 2.90 -4.09 11.02
C ARG A 22 1.72 -3.29 11.59
N LEU A 23 0.97 -2.58 10.76
CA LEU A 23 -0.20 -1.80 11.18
C LEU A 23 -1.26 -2.67 11.88
N LEU A 24 -1.58 -3.83 11.30
CA LEU A 24 -2.54 -4.77 11.89
C LEU A 24 -2.04 -5.35 13.21
N ASN A 25 -0.73 -5.62 13.32
CA ASN A 25 -0.13 -6.05 14.58
C ASN A 25 -0.18 -4.95 15.64
N THR A 26 0.17 -3.70 15.30
CA THR A 26 0.06 -2.55 16.23
C THR A 26 -1.35 -2.41 16.78
N LEU A 27 -2.38 -2.55 15.94
CA LEU A 27 -3.78 -2.52 16.39
C LEU A 27 -4.09 -3.66 17.37
N ARG A 28 -3.61 -4.88 17.10
CA ARG A 28 -3.80 -6.03 18.01
C ARG A 28 -3.06 -5.87 19.33
N ASP A 29 -1.84 -5.35 19.31
CA ASP A 29 -1.01 -5.12 20.49
C ASP A 29 -1.66 -4.08 21.44
N LEU A 30 -2.40 -3.12 20.86
CA LEU A 30 -3.21 -2.15 21.60
C LEU A 30 -4.58 -2.70 22.05
N GLY A 31 -4.87 -3.97 21.77
CA GLY A 31 -6.10 -4.66 22.18
C GLY A 31 -7.31 -4.42 21.26
N TYR A 32 -7.11 -3.84 20.08
CA TYR A 32 -8.18 -3.63 19.10
C TYR A 32 -8.30 -4.83 18.15
N ASN A 33 -9.54 -5.11 17.70
CA ASN A 33 -9.76 -6.03 16.59
C ASN A 33 -9.62 -5.27 15.26
N PRO A 34 -8.59 -5.51 14.44
CA PRO A 34 -8.36 -4.73 13.23
C PRO A 34 -9.56 -4.74 12.29
N SER A 35 -10.27 -5.87 12.15
CA SER A 35 -11.43 -5.98 11.25
C SER A 35 -12.59 -5.03 11.59
N LEU A 36 -12.65 -4.49 12.81
CA LEU A 36 -13.65 -3.50 13.22
C LEU A 36 -13.21 -2.04 13.02
N HIS A 37 -11.91 -1.83 12.79
CA HIS A 37 -11.30 -0.51 12.75
C HIS A 37 -10.58 -0.22 11.42
N ILE A 38 -10.73 -1.13 10.45
CA ILE A 38 -10.25 -0.95 9.10
C ILE A 38 -11.42 -1.06 8.13
N SER A 39 -11.45 -0.17 7.16
CA SER A 39 -12.33 -0.25 5.99
C SER A 39 -11.48 -0.13 4.73
N TYR A 40 -12.07 -0.32 3.56
CA TYR A 40 -11.43 0.05 2.29
C TYR A 40 -11.78 1.49 1.91
N ASP A 41 -10.95 2.11 1.07
CA ASP A 41 -11.27 3.36 0.39
C ASP A 41 -12.32 3.14 -0.72
N GLN A 42 -12.76 4.23 -1.37
CA GLN A 42 -13.84 4.18 -2.37
C GLN A 42 -13.51 3.32 -3.58
N ASP A 43 -12.22 3.16 -3.88
CA ASP A 43 -11.74 2.36 -5.01
C ASP A 43 -11.43 0.91 -4.62
N GLU A 44 -11.64 0.54 -3.35
CA GLU A 44 -11.30 -0.76 -2.76
C GLU A 44 -9.81 -1.15 -2.90
N GLN A 45 -8.91 -0.17 -3.04
CA GLN A 45 -7.48 -0.39 -3.27
C GLN A 45 -6.62 -0.18 -2.04
N HIS A 46 -7.13 0.58 -1.06
CA HIS A 46 -6.40 0.93 0.15
C HIS A 46 -7.21 0.74 1.40
N ILE A 47 -6.54 0.33 2.47
CA ILE A 47 -7.14 0.30 3.79
C ILE A 47 -7.15 1.71 4.39
N VAL A 48 -8.27 2.03 5.03
CA VAL A 48 -8.49 3.23 5.85
C VAL A 48 -8.67 2.79 7.28
N VAL A 49 -7.86 3.33 8.19
CA VAL A 49 -7.96 3.07 9.63
C VAL A 49 -8.88 4.12 10.27
N ASP A 50 -9.65 3.68 11.27
CA ASP A 50 -10.47 4.54 12.13
C ASP A 50 -9.71 5.81 12.56
N PRO A 51 -10.18 7.01 12.17
CA PRO A 51 -9.54 8.28 12.49
C PRO A 51 -9.36 8.51 13.99
N GLU A 52 -10.25 7.97 14.82
CA GLU A 52 -10.16 8.14 16.27
C GLU A 52 -8.99 7.35 16.86
N LEU A 53 -8.72 6.14 16.35
CA LEU A 53 -7.56 5.36 16.76
C LEU A 53 -6.26 6.02 16.33
N ARG A 54 -6.22 6.53 15.11
CA ARG A 54 -5.08 7.30 14.59
C ARG A 54 -4.78 8.53 15.45
N ARG A 55 -5.82 9.24 15.88
CA ARG A 55 -5.69 10.42 16.75
C ARG A 55 -5.24 10.05 18.16
N ARG A 56 -5.70 8.91 18.68
CA ARG A 56 -5.45 8.47 20.05
C ARG A 56 -4.08 7.83 20.24
N HIS A 57 -3.58 7.14 19.22
CA HIS A 57 -2.35 6.34 19.28
C HIS A 57 -1.36 6.78 18.20
N PRO A 58 -0.34 7.59 18.55
CA PRO A 58 0.65 8.08 17.59
C PRO A 58 1.38 6.97 16.80
N GLU A 59 1.56 5.80 17.41
CA GLU A 59 2.15 4.62 16.77
C GLU A 59 1.26 4.04 15.66
N VAL A 60 -0.07 4.14 15.80
CA VAL A 60 -1.03 3.75 14.77
C VAL A 60 -0.97 4.76 13.62
N GLU A 61 -0.91 6.06 13.93
CA GLU A 61 -0.74 7.09 12.90
C GLU A 61 0.58 6.91 12.13
N ALA A 62 1.69 6.65 12.83
CA ALA A 62 2.98 6.44 12.21
C ALA A 62 2.98 5.22 11.28
N ALA A 63 2.46 4.07 11.74
CA ALA A 63 2.34 2.86 10.92
C ALA A 63 1.39 3.06 9.72
N TYR A 64 0.31 3.80 9.92
CA TYR A 64 -0.64 4.12 8.86
C TYR A 64 -0.02 5.04 7.79
N GLN A 65 0.71 6.07 8.19
CA GLN A 65 1.42 6.96 7.26
C GLN A 65 2.51 6.22 6.47
N GLU A 66 3.24 5.31 7.14
CA GLU A 66 4.21 4.43 6.48
C GLU A 66 3.51 3.58 5.40
N TYR A 67 2.41 2.90 5.74
CA TYR A 67 1.58 2.15 4.81
C TYR A 67 1.12 3.00 3.60
N VAL A 68 0.53 4.18 3.85
CA VAL A 68 0.04 5.09 2.80
C VAL A 68 1.19 5.53 1.88
N SER A 69 2.39 5.77 2.42
CA SER A 69 3.54 6.16 1.63
C SER A 69 3.96 5.07 0.63
N TYR A 70 3.95 3.79 1.04
CA TYR A 70 4.25 2.68 0.15
C TYR A 70 3.14 2.39 -0.85
N CYS A 71 1.87 2.60 -0.50
CA CYS A 71 0.76 2.55 -1.46
C CYS A 71 0.97 3.56 -2.59
N ARG A 72 1.33 4.81 -2.24
CA ARG A 72 1.63 5.84 -3.25
C ARG A 72 2.81 5.47 -4.15
N LEU A 73 3.87 4.88 -3.59
CA LEU A 73 5.02 4.41 -4.38
C LEU A 73 4.63 3.28 -5.34
N ARG A 74 3.86 2.30 -4.86
CA ARG A 74 3.34 1.19 -5.68
C ARG A 74 2.47 1.71 -6.82
N ASP A 75 1.56 2.63 -6.53
CA ASP A 75 0.63 3.18 -7.52
C ASP A 75 1.36 4.05 -8.55
N ALA A 76 2.39 4.80 -8.13
CA ALA A 76 3.24 5.55 -9.04
C ALA A 76 4.03 4.61 -9.97
N ALA A 77 4.61 3.53 -9.43
CA ALA A 77 5.30 2.51 -10.23
C ALA A 77 4.33 1.83 -11.23
N LEU A 78 3.10 1.54 -10.80
CA LEU A 78 2.08 0.94 -11.65
C LEU A 78 1.68 1.86 -12.81
N ARG A 79 1.47 3.17 -12.55
CA ARG A 79 1.18 4.15 -13.60
C ARG A 79 2.29 4.22 -14.64
N GLN A 80 3.55 4.26 -14.20
CA GLN A 80 4.69 4.26 -15.12
C GLN A 80 4.75 3.01 -16.00
N ILE A 81 4.36 1.85 -15.48
CA ILE A 81 4.27 0.61 -16.26
C ILE A 81 3.12 0.70 -17.28
N GLN A 82 1.97 1.26 -16.90
CA GLN A 82 0.79 1.40 -17.77
C GLN A 82 0.96 2.44 -18.88
N GLU A 83 1.74 3.50 -18.65
CA GLU A 83 2.06 4.54 -19.63
C GLU A 83 3.08 4.09 -20.69
N LEU A 84 3.71 2.92 -20.52
CA LEU A 84 4.58 2.39 -21.55
C LEU A 84 3.77 2.07 -22.79
N PRO A 85 4.19 2.54 -23.98
CA PRO A 85 3.58 2.10 -25.21
C PRO A 85 3.67 0.58 -25.22
N LYS A 86 2.52 -0.08 -25.29
CA LYS A 86 2.44 -1.51 -25.61
C LYS A 86 3.12 -1.60 -26.96
N VAL A 87 4.41 -1.94 -26.96
CA VAL A 87 5.21 -2.02 -28.17
C VAL A 87 4.40 -2.85 -29.13
N ASP A 88 4.08 -2.25 -30.28
CA ASP A 88 3.46 -2.90 -31.43
C ASP A 88 4.17 -4.25 -31.57
N LEU A 89 3.47 -5.32 -31.17
CA LEU A 89 3.94 -6.67 -31.37
C LEU A 89 3.84 -6.86 -32.88
N GLY A 90 4.89 -6.42 -33.58
CA GLY A 90 5.01 -6.48 -35.02
C GLY A 90 4.92 -7.93 -35.47
N PHE A 91 3.70 -8.37 -35.74
CA PHE A 91 3.44 -9.51 -36.61
C PHE A 91 3.36 -8.94 -38.03
N GLN A 92 4.51 -8.84 -38.69
CA GLN A 92 4.56 -8.83 -40.16
C GLN A 92 4.44 -10.26 -40.68
#